data_AF-A0A8T5L4L7-F1
#
_entry.id   AF-A0A8T5L4L7-F1
#
_cell.length_a   1.000
_cell.length_b   1.000
_cell.length_c   1.000
_cell.angle_alpha   90.00
_cell.angle_beta   90.00
_cell.angle_gamma   90.00
#
_symmetry.space_group_name_H-M   'P 1'
#
loop_
_entity.id
_entity.type
_entity.pdbx_description
1 polymer ?
#
loop_
_entity_poly.entity_id
_entity_poly.type
_entity_poly.pdbx_seq_one_letter_code
_entity_poly.pdbx_strand_id
1 'polypeptide(L)' 'MSIKETIKHYIRVMRIARKPSKEEFVNTGKVCALGIGIIGVIGFAIFIAFVLLLPWL' A
#
# COMPACT_ATOMS: atom_id res chain seq x y z
N MET A 1 -10.80 -15.99 28.99
CA MET A 1 -11.11 -16.17 27.55
C MET A 1 -10.26 -17.30 27.03
N SER A 2 -10.87 -18.38 26.54
CA SER A 2 -10.17 -19.53 25.99
C SER A 2 -9.70 -19.24 24.57
N ILE A 3 -8.50 -19.71 24.20
CA ILE A 3 -7.93 -19.54 22.85
C ILE A 3 -8.89 -20.03 21.75
N LYS A 4 -9.67 -21.09 22.04
CA LYS A 4 -10.68 -21.62 21.12
C LYS A 4 -11.79 -20.63 20.80
N GLU A 5 -12.19 -19.80 21.77
CA GLU A 5 -13.23 -18.79 21.61
C GLU A 5 -12.72 -17.62 20.77
N THR A 6 -11.48 -17.19 21.00
CA THR A 6 -10.81 -16.14 20.22
C THR A 6 -10.67 -16.51 18.74
N ILE A 7 -10.25 -17.74 18.45
CA ILE A 7 -10.14 -18.23 17.06
C ILE A 7 -11.52 -18.27 16.39
N LYS A 8 -12.55 -18.75 17.10
CA LYS A 8 -13.93 -18.78 16.58
C LYS A 8 -14.45 -17.36 16.28
N HIS A 9 -14.06 -16.38 17.08
CA HIS A 9 -14.38 -14.98 16.85
C HIS A 9 -13.71 -14.44 15.57
N TYR A 10 -12.40 -14.66 15.39
CA TYR A 10 -11.68 -14.22 14.18
C TYR A 10 -12.22 -14.85 12.89
N ILE A 11 -12.59 -16.13 12.91
CA ILE A 11 -13.21 -16.81 11.77
C ILE A 11 -14.52 -16.12 11.38
N ARG A 12 -15.32 -15.68 12.37
CA ARG A 12 -16.58 -14.96 12.10
C ARG A 12 -16.31 -13.61 11.44
N VAL A 13 -15.30 -12.87 11.90
CA VAL A 13 -14.89 -11.59 11.30
C VAL A 13 -14.46 -11.78 9.85
N MET A 14 -13.59 -12.76 9.58
CA MET A 14 -13.14 -13.05 8.21
C MET A 14 -14.30 -13.45 7.28
N ARG A 15 -15.33 -14.14 7.80
CA ARG A 15 -16.53 -14.48 7.02
C ARG A 15 -17.42 -13.27 6.69
N ILE A 16 -17.38 -12.22 7.52
CA ILE A 16 -18.15 -10.98 7.30
C ILE A 16 -17.45 -10.07 6.30
N ALA A 17 -16.13 -10.19 6.13
CA ALA A 17 -15.38 -9.41 5.16
C ALA A 17 -15.87 -9.69 3.73
N ARG A 18 -16.35 -8.64 3.05
CA ARG A 18 -16.79 -8.71 1.65
C ARG A 18 -15.56 -8.79 0.73
N LYS A 19 -15.50 -9.80 -0.14
CA LYS A 19 -14.49 -9.85 -1.20
C LYS A 19 -14.72 -8.68 -2.16
N PRO A 20 -13.71 -7.85 -2.46
CA PRO A 20 -13.87 -6.71 -3.36
C PRO A 20 -14.22 -7.19 -4.76
N SER A 21 -14.97 -6.37 -5.50
CA SER A 21 -15.20 -6.60 -6.93
C SER A 21 -13.90 -6.35 -7.71
N LYS A 22 -13.79 -6.92 -8.93
CA LYS A 22 -12.62 -6.67 -9.78
C LYS A 22 -12.46 -5.18 -10.10
N GLU A 23 -13.58 -4.47 -10.27
CA GLU A 23 -13.59 -3.04 -10.55
C GLU A 23 -13.12 -2.20 -9.35
N GLU A 24 -13.65 -2.48 -8.16
CA GLU A 24 -13.24 -1.83 -6.90
C GLU A 24 -11.73 -2.03 -6.68
N PHE A 25 -11.25 -3.26 -6.84
CA PHE A 25 -9.82 -3.59 -6.69
C PHE A 25 -8.94 -2.82 -7.68
N VAL A 26 -9.33 -2.77 -8.95
CA VAL A 26 -8.56 -2.06 -9.98
C VAL A 26 -8.59 -0.55 -9.75
N ASN A 27 -9.72 0.02 -9.35
CA ASN A 27 -9.82 1.46 -9.08
C ASN A 27 -8.97 1.86 -7.88
N THR A 28 -9.05 1.12 -6.77
CA THR A 28 -8.16 1.35 -5.61
C THR A 28 -6.70 1.17 -6.01
N GLY A 29 -6.38 0.11 -6.76
CA GLY A 29 -5.03 -0.15 -7.25
C GLY A 29 -4.45 0.99 -8.10
N LYS A 30 -5.26 1.59 -8.99
CA LYS A 30 -4.87 2.76 -9.80
C LYS A 30 -4.54 3.97 -8.94
N VAL A 31 -5.37 4.28 -7.94
CA VAL A 31 -5.14 5.40 -7.02
C VAL A 31 -3.86 5.19 -6.20
N CYS A 32 -3.66 3.98 -5.67
CA CYS A 32 -2.44 3.62 -4.95
C CYS A 32 -1.20 3.73 -5.84
N ALA A 33 -1.26 3.20 -7.07
CA ALA A 33 -0.16 3.28 -8.03
C ALA A 33 0.20 4.72 -8.38
N LEU A 34 -0.80 5.59 -8.54
CA LEU A 34 -0.58 7.02 -8.77
C LEU A 34 0.12 7.70 -7.58
N GLY A 35 -0.33 7.42 -6.35
CA GLY A 35 0.27 7.97 -5.14
C GLY A 35 1.74 7.55 -4.96
N ILE A 36 2.02 6.24 -5.10
CA ILE A 36 3.38 5.70 -5.02
C ILE A 36 4.25 6.27 -6.15
N GLY A 37 3.70 6.38 -7.36
CA GLY A 37 4.40 6.96 -8.50
C GLY A 37 4.83 8.40 -8.25
N ILE A 38 3.93 9.25 -7.74
CA ILE A 38 4.26 10.66 -7.45
C ILE A 38 5.34 10.76 -6.38
N ILE A 39 5.17 10.06 -5.26
CA ILE A 39 6.15 10.10 -4.15
C ILE A 39 7.50 9.54 -4.61
N GLY A 40 7.49 8.45 -5.38
CA GLY A 40 8.69 7.83 -5.93
C GLY A 40 9.43 8.77 -6.89
N VAL A 41 8.72 9.44 -7.79
CA VAL A 41 9.32 10.41 -8.72
C VAL A 41 9.94 11.59 -7.97
N ILE A 42 9.27 12.13 -6.94
CA ILE A 42 9.81 13.24 -6.15
C ILE A 42 11.08 12.80 -5.41
N GLY A 43 11.05 11.65 -4.73
CA GLY A 43 12.24 11.12 -4.04
C GLY A 43 13.38 10.80 -5.00
N PHE A 44 13.06 10.26 -6.18
CA PHE A 44 14.03 9.96 -7.22
C PHE A 44 14.65 11.22 -7.83
N ALA A 45 13.86 12.28 -8.04
CA ALA A 45 14.36 13.56 -8.52
C ALA A 45 15.34 14.20 -7.52
N ILE A 46 15.03 14.15 -6.22
CA ILE A 46 15.94 14.59 -5.15
C ILE A 46 17.23 13.78 -5.19
N PHE A 47 17.14 12.44 -5.29
CA PHE A 47 18.31 11.57 -5.38
C PHE A 47 19.20 11.92 -6.59
N ILE A 48 18.63 12.09 -7.77
CA ILE A 48 19.37 12.50 -8.97
C ILE A 48 20.06 13.84 -8.76
N ALA A 49 19.35 14.83 -8.19
CA ALA A 49 19.92 16.14 -7.93
C ALA A 49 21.12 16.05 -6.99
N PHE A 50 21.02 15.26 -5.91
CA PHE A 50 22.15 14.99 -5.02
C PHE A 50 23.30 14.29 -5.74
N VAL A 51 23.04 13.20 -6.45
CA VAL A 51 24.10 12.43 -7.12
C VAL A 51 24.81 13.22 -8.22
N LEU A 52 24.14 14.14 -8.91
CA LEU A 52 24.76 14.94 -9.98
C LEU A 52 25.45 16.21 -9.45
N LEU A 53 24.89 16.86 -8.42
CA LEU A 53 25.43 18.13 -7.91
C LEU A 53 26.51 17.95 -6.84
N LEU A 54 26.39 16.93 -5.99
CA LEU A 54 27.30 16.67 -4.88
C LEU A 54 28.72 16.18 -5.28
N PRO A 55 28.96 15.45 -6.38
CA PRO A 55 30.34 15.14 -6.81
C PRO A 55 31.11 16.35 -7.35
N TRP A 56 30.42 17.47 -7.64
CA TRP A 56 31.03 18.73 -8.09
C TRP A 56 31.15 19.78 -6.97
N LEU A 57 30.65 19.47 -5.76
CA LEU A 57 30.80 20.27 -4.54
C LEU A 57 31.89 19.66 -3.64
#